data_AF-A0A501WGV2-F1
#
_entry.id   AF-A0A501WGV2-F1
#
_cell.length_a   1.000
_cell.length_b   1.000
_cell.length_c   1.000
_cell.angle_alpha   90.00
_cell.angle_beta   90.00
_cell.angle_gamma   90.00
#
_symmetry.space_group_name_H-M   'P 1'
#
loop_
_entity.id
_entity.type
_entity.pdbx_description
1 polymer ?
#
loop_
_entity_poly.entity_id
_entity_poly.type
_entity_poly.pdbx_seq_one_letter_code
_entity_poly.pdbx_strand_id
1 'polypeptide(L)' 'MSLTLRNRNIVRVIDNGVVVNCTIIKMCYDYAVVKFRDKEYKVPYHLIDEVIGHELLVEIA' A
#
# COMPACT_ATOMS: atom_id res chain seq x y z
N MET A 1 -0.76 4.51 -22.99
CA MET A 1 -0.31 4.61 -21.58
C MET A 1 -0.18 3.17 -21.08
N SER A 2 1.05 2.69 -20.86
CA SER A 2 1.30 1.30 -20.46
C SER A 2 1.31 1.20 -18.94
N LEU A 3 0.36 0.46 -18.37
CA LEU A 3 0.36 0.14 -16.95
C LEU A 3 1.42 -0.94 -16.71
N THR A 4 2.62 -0.54 -16.29
CA THR A 4 3.67 -1.50 -15.91
C THR A 4 3.28 -2.12 -14.56
N LEU A 5 2.61 -3.27 -14.61
CA LEU A 5 2.36 -4.12 -13.44
C LEU A 5 3.71 -4.62 -12.93
N ARG A 6 4.26 -3.94 -11.92
CA ARG A 6 5.40 -4.44 -11.17
C ARG A 6 4.91 -5.63 -10.34
N ASN A 7 5.51 -6.81 -10.52
CA ASN A 7 5.26 -8.02 -9.69
C ASN A 7 5.64 -7.84 -8.20
N ARG A 8 5.85 -6.61 -7.72
CA ARG A 8 6.08 -6.30 -6.31
C ARG A 8 4.71 -6.12 -5.65
N ASN A 9 4.18 -7.20 -5.09
CA ASN A 9 2.94 -7.19 -4.31
C ASN A 9 3.14 -6.65 -2.88
N ILE A 10 4.20 -5.86 -2.64
CA ILE A 10 4.62 -5.41 -1.31
C ILE A 10 4.71 -3.89 -1.30
N VAL A 11 3.93 -3.26 -0.42
CA VAL A 11 4.04 -1.86 -0.04
C VAL A 11 4.81 -1.76 1.27
N ARG A 12 5.69 -0.76 1.39
CA ARG A 12 6.45 -0.52 2.61
C ARG A 12 5.78 0.56 3.44
N VAL A 13 5.43 0.23 4.66
CA VAL A 13 4.80 1.15 5.61
C VAL A 13 5.75 1.40 6.77
N ILE A 14 6.00 2.65 7.14
CA ILE A 14 6.69 2.99 8.39
C ILE A 14 5.65 3.10 9.50
N ASP A 15 5.82 2.27 10.53
CA ASP A 15 5.09 2.34 11.79
C ASP A 15 6.11 2.52 12.92
N ASN A 16 6.04 3.64 13.64
CA ASN A 16 6.91 3.94 14.79
C ASN A 16 8.41 3.75 14.51
N GLY A 17 8.88 4.14 13.32
CA GLY A 17 10.28 4.00 12.91
C GLY A 17 10.68 2.62 12.37
N VAL A 18 9.75 1.66 12.33
CA VAL A 18 9.98 0.33 11.76
C VAL A 18 9.30 0.23 10.39
N VAL A 19 10.06 -0.19 9.38
CA VAL A 19 9.52 -0.47 8.04
C VAL A 19 8.88 -1.85 8.04
N VAL A 20 7.58 -1.91 7.82
CA VAL A 20 6.76 -3.11 7.70
C VAL A 20 6.37 -3.33 6.25
N ASN A 21 6.55 -4.55 5.78
CA ASN A 21 6.11 -4.96 4.45
C ASN A 21 4.63 -5.37 4.50
N CYS A 22 3.79 -4.66 3.75
CA CYS A 22 2.36 -4.90 3.61
C CYS A 22 2.06 -5.54 2.27
N THR A 23 1.24 -6.59 2.24
CA THR A 23 0.86 -7.25 1.00
C THR A 23 -0.33 -6.55 0.36
N ILE A 24 -0.27 -6.35 -0.95
CA ILE A 24 -1.43 -5.90 -1.74
C ILE A 24 -2.41 -7.07 -1.86
N ILE A 25 -3.63 -6.88 -1.39
CA ILE A 25 -4.71 -7.86 -1.42
C ILE A 25 -5.71 -7.61 -2.56
N LYS A 26 -5.80 -6.36 -3.04
CA LYS A 26 -6.68 -5.98 -4.15
C LYS A 26 -6.06 -4.85 -4.95
N MET A 27 -6.21 -4.89 -6.26
CA MET A 27 -5.85 -3.80 -7.17
C MET A 27 -7.11 -3.22 -7.78
N CYS A 28 -7.29 -1.90 -7.70
CA CYS A 28 -8.38 -1.15 -8.31
C CYS A 28 -7.83 -0.26 -9.43
N TYR A 29 -8.67 0.54 -10.10
CA TYR A 29 -8.18 1.41 -11.18
C TYR A 29 -7.24 2.53 -10.67
N ASP A 30 -7.55 3.13 -9.51
CA ASP A 30 -6.84 4.31 -9.01
C ASP A 30 -5.97 4.04 -7.76
N TYR A 31 -6.14 2.88 -7.14
CA TYR A 31 -5.48 2.53 -5.87
C TYR A 31 -5.30 1.02 -5.71
N ALA A 32 -4.36 0.63 -4.85
CA ALA A 32 -4.24 -0.71 -4.32
C ALA A 32 -4.81 -0.78 -2.89
N VAL A 33 -5.35 -1.93 -2.49
CA VAL A 33 -5.69 -2.22 -1.11
C VAL A 33 -4.61 -3.10 -0.52
N VAL A 34 -4.10 -2.70 0.64
CA VAL A 34 -3.09 -3.44 1.40
C VAL A 34 -3.65 -3.88 2.74
N LYS A 35 -3.22 -5.04 3.22
CA LYS A 35 -3.53 -5.49 4.58
C LYS A 35 -2.39 -5.09 5.52
N PHE A 36 -2.69 -4.36 6.58
CA PHE A 36 -1.75 -4.00 7.65
C PHE A 36 -2.43 -4.18 9.01
N ARG A 37 -1.83 -4.96 9.92
CA ARG A 37 -2.35 -5.23 11.28
C ARG A 37 -3.87 -5.54 11.32
N ASP A 38 -4.29 -6.47 10.46
CA ASP A 38 -5.69 -6.91 10.32
C ASP A 38 -6.71 -5.89 9.80
N LYS A 39 -6.23 -4.72 9.39
CA LYS A 39 -7.02 -3.69 8.72
C LYS A 39 -6.64 -3.57 7.25
N GLU A 40 -7.58 -3.10 6.45
CA GLU A 40 -7.39 -2.84 5.03
C GLU A 40 -7.18 -1.35 4.82
N TYR A 41 -6.23 -1.01 3.95
CA TYR A 41 -5.89 0.38 3.66
C TYR A 41 -5.78 0.63 2.17
N LYS A 42 -6.22 1.82 1.73
CA LYS A 42 -6.03 2.28 0.34
C LYS A 42 -4.67 2.94 0.19
N VAL A 43 -3.95 2.53 -0.85
CA VAL A 43 -2.67 3.10 -1.26
C VAL A 43 -2.78 3.55 -2.71
N PRO A 44 -2.70 4.86 -2.99
CA PRO A 44 -2.64 5.37 -4.35
C PRO A 44 -1.41 4.84 -5.10
N TYR A 45 -1.55 4.54 -6.40
CA TYR A 45 -0.45 3.97 -7.18
C TYR A 45 0.81 4.85 -7.25
N HIS A 46 0.65 6.17 -7.18
CA HIS A 46 1.78 7.10 -7.19
C HIS A 46 2.64 7.02 -5.92
N LEU A 47 2.13 6.44 -4.82
CA LEU A 47 2.85 6.26 -3.55
C LEU A 47 3.34 4.82 -3.34
N ILE A 48 3.03 3.89 -4.25
CA ILE A 48 3.22 2.45 -4.01
C ILE A 48 4.70 2.02 -3.95
N ASP A 49 5.58 2.76 -4.64
CA ASP A 49 7.02 2.53 -4.63
C ASP A 49 7.73 3.32 -3.50
N GLU A 50 7.00 4.17 -2.77
CA GLU A 50 7.52 4.95 -1.66
C GLU A 50 7.37 4.21 -0.32
N VAL A 51 8.04 4.74 0.71
CA VAL A 51 7.83 4.28 2.08
C VAL A 51 6.76 5.16 2.72
N ILE A 52 5.59 4.58 2.95
CA ILE A 52 4.40 5.32 3.36
C ILE A 52 4.33 5.34 4.89
N GLY A 53 4.22 6.53 5.51
CA GLY A 53 3.94 6.62 6.95
C GLY A 53 2.56 6.05 7.29
N HIS A 54 2.43 5.33 8.40
CA HIS A 54 1.15 4.75 8.82
C HIS A 54 0.00 5.78 8.86
N GLU A 55 0.34 7.05 9.14
CA GLU A 55 -0.57 8.19 9.22
C GLU A 55 -1.24 8.56 7.88
N LEU A 56 -0.65 8.15 6.76
CA LEU A 56 -1.16 8.40 5.42
C LEU A 56 -2.03 7.27 4.90
N LEU A 57 -2.14 6.16 5.66
CA LEU A 57 -2.96 5.03 5.26
C LEU A 57 -4.44 5.34 5.51
N VAL A 58 -5.23 5.29 4.44
CA VAL A 58 -6.68 5.49 4.53
C VAL A 58 -7.35 4.15 4.79
N GLU A 59 -7.83 3.95 6.01
CA GLU A 59 -8.54 2.73 6.42
C GLU A 59 -9.80 2.52 5.58
N ILE A 60 -10.03 1.28 5.14
CA ILE A 60 -11.29 0.84 4.54
C ILE A 60 -12.05 0.12 5.65
N ALA A 61 -13.13 0.76 6.12
CA ALA A 61 -14.07 0.16 7.06
C ALA A 61 -14.82 -1.02 6.43
#